data_AF-A0A0H2KMN7-F1
#
_entry.id   AF-A0A0H2KMN7-F1
#
_cell.length_a   1.000
_cell.length_b   1.000
_cell.length_c   1.000
_cell.angle_alpha   90.00
_cell.angle_beta   90.00
_cell.angle_gamma   90.00
#
_symmetry.space_group_name_H-M   'P 1'
#
loop_
_entity.id
_entity.type
_entity.pdbx_description
1 polymer ?
#
loop_
_entity_poly.entity_id
_entity_poly.type
_entity_poly.pdbx_seq_one_letter_code
_entity_poly.pdbx_strand_id
1 'polypeptide(L)'
;MLLPLGGATAWALDRFVVEHVEIADVSAYEASRGLDASVASDQDTTADDGASTATVDGDTYTSDGTSITVSRVTTGSGDDTVTYYVADVVLSDMTDLRSAFAQDAFGTNITEATSDIAADHDAVLAINGDYYGFRDTGIVIRNGVVYRDEGAREGLALYRDGHVEVYDETSTDAQSLVDAGVWNTLSFGPALVEDGEVVAGIDDVEVDTNVGNHSIQGEQPRTAVGVVDENHLVLVVVDGRQEGYSRGVTMTELAGILQDLGATTAYNIDGGGSSTLYFDGEVVNSPSQGRERGTSDVLYVADGA
;
A
#
# COMPACT_ATOMS: atom_id res chain seq x y z
N MET A 1 20.58 -42.39 7.20
CA MET A 1 20.46 -41.21 6.32
C MET A 1 19.99 -40.06 7.21
N LEU A 2 20.94 -39.34 7.83
CA LEU A 2 20.63 -38.15 8.64
C LEU A 2 20.38 -37.00 7.66
N LEU A 3 19.16 -36.46 7.62
CA LEU A 3 18.89 -35.19 6.96
C LEU A 3 19.58 -34.06 7.73
N PRO A 4 20.20 -33.07 7.05
CA PRO A 4 20.83 -31.93 7.71
C PRO A 4 19.74 -30.95 8.17
N LEU A 5 19.06 -31.28 9.28
CA LEU A 5 18.02 -30.43 9.88
C LEU A 5 18.53 -29.01 10.23
N GLY A 6 19.84 -28.83 10.44
CA GLY A 6 20.45 -27.53 10.70
C GLY A 6 20.54 -26.60 9.47
N GLY A 7 20.61 -27.15 8.25
CA GLY A 7 20.70 -26.34 7.03
C GLY A 7 19.37 -25.73 6.62
N ALA A 8 18.28 -26.52 6.72
CA ALA A 8 16.94 -26.06 6.37
C ALA A 8 16.40 -25.03 7.38
N THR A 9 16.72 -25.17 8.66
CA THR A 9 16.33 -24.21 9.71
C THR A 9 17.12 -22.91 9.63
N ALA A 10 18.44 -22.97 9.37
CA ALA A 10 19.25 -21.78 9.13
C ALA A 10 18.82 -21.04 7.86
N TRP A 11 18.54 -21.75 6.77
CA TRP A 11 18.01 -21.16 5.54
C TRP A 11 16.64 -20.50 5.76
N ALA A 12 15.73 -21.14 6.49
CA ALA A 12 14.42 -20.54 6.77
C ALA A 12 14.52 -19.31 7.68
N LEU A 13 15.40 -19.33 8.70
CA LEU A 13 15.66 -18.16 9.54
C LEU A 13 16.24 -17.00 8.72
N ASP A 14 17.24 -17.28 7.90
CA ASP A 14 17.86 -16.28 7.03
C ASP A 14 16.87 -15.70 6.03
N ARG A 15 16.03 -16.55 5.41
CA ARG A 15 15.09 -16.14 4.37
C ARG A 15 13.87 -15.36 4.89
N PHE A 16 13.38 -15.68 6.08
CA PHE A 16 12.08 -15.19 6.56
C PHE A 16 12.11 -14.41 7.89
N VAL A 17 13.26 -14.36 8.58
CA VAL A 17 13.35 -13.75 9.92
C VAL A 17 14.48 -12.75 10.03
N VAL A 18 15.64 -13.03 9.42
CA VAL A 18 16.77 -12.11 9.45
C VAL A 18 16.50 -10.94 8.50
N GLU A 19 16.58 -9.72 9.02
CA GLU A 19 16.54 -8.49 8.24
C GLU A 19 17.80 -8.39 7.36
N HIS A 20 17.59 -8.09 6.07
CA HIS A 20 18.67 -7.79 5.14
C HIS A 20 18.50 -6.36 4.66
N VAL A 21 19.14 -5.43 5.36
CA VAL A 21 19.14 -4.00 5.04
C VAL A 21 20.04 -3.73 3.85
N GLU A 22 19.48 -3.12 2.81
CA GLU A 22 20.20 -2.64 1.63
C GLU A 22 20.47 -1.13 1.72
N ILE A 23 19.51 -0.36 2.26
CA ILE A 23 19.63 1.07 2.58
C ILE A 23 19.11 1.27 4.01
N ALA A 24 19.96 1.81 4.89
CA ALA A 24 19.66 1.91 6.33
C ALA A 24 19.18 3.30 6.79
N ASP A 25 19.15 4.27 5.87
CA ASP A 25 18.77 5.66 6.11
C ASP A 25 18.13 6.14 4.80
N VAL A 26 16.87 5.79 4.62
CA VAL A 26 16.12 6.09 3.41
C VAL A 26 15.96 7.60 3.28
N SER A 27 15.64 8.29 4.36
CA SER A 27 15.55 9.74 4.40
C SER A 27 16.80 10.43 3.83
N ALA A 28 18.01 10.04 4.27
CA ALA A 28 19.25 10.58 3.70
C ALA A 28 19.50 10.11 2.26
N TYR A 29 19.08 8.89 1.91
CA TYR A 29 19.18 8.40 0.53
C TYR A 29 18.32 9.26 -0.41
N GLU A 30 17.06 9.52 -0.09
CA GLU A 30 16.15 10.37 -0.88
C GLU A 30 16.67 11.80 -1.00
N ALA A 31 17.12 12.39 0.11
CA ALA A 31 17.75 13.72 0.10
C ALA A 31 18.98 13.75 -0.84
N SER A 32 19.77 12.68 -0.89
CA SER A 32 20.92 12.58 -1.81
C SER A 32 20.53 12.47 -3.29
N ARG A 33 19.28 12.06 -3.58
CA ARG A 33 18.69 11.98 -4.91
C ARG A 33 17.96 13.25 -5.33
N GLY A 34 17.97 14.28 -4.46
CA GLY A 34 17.37 15.57 -4.75
C GLY A 34 15.86 15.61 -4.51
N LEU A 35 15.32 14.67 -3.73
CA LEU A 35 13.98 14.82 -3.19
C LEU A 35 13.99 16.01 -2.22
N ASP A 36 13.00 16.89 -2.33
CA ASP A 36 12.93 18.09 -1.49
C ASP A 36 12.79 17.69 -0.02
N ALA A 37 13.45 18.42 0.89
CA ALA A 37 13.45 18.09 2.32
C ALA A 37 12.04 18.18 2.92
N SER A 38 11.14 18.98 2.35
CA SER A 38 9.72 19.04 2.76
C SER A 38 8.91 17.78 2.39
N VAL A 39 9.48 16.90 1.55
CA VAL A 39 8.91 15.60 1.16
C VAL A 39 9.74 14.43 1.71
N ALA A 40 11.05 14.63 1.93
CA ALA A 40 12.00 13.64 2.43
C ALA A 40 12.20 13.65 3.96
N SER A 41 11.78 14.71 4.65
CA SER A 41 11.79 14.80 6.11
C SER A 41 10.50 15.44 6.58
N ASP A 42 9.57 14.64 7.08
CA ASP A 42 8.37 15.14 7.76
C ASP A 42 8.73 15.80 9.11
N GLN A 43 9.98 15.66 9.57
CA GLN A 43 10.50 16.32 10.76
C GLN A 43 11.40 17.53 10.45
N ASP A 44 10.81 18.70 10.22
CA ASP A 44 11.22 20.00 10.81
C ASP A 44 10.31 21.12 10.29
N THR A 45 9.27 21.47 11.07
CA THR A 45 8.70 22.82 11.01
C THR A 45 8.81 23.49 12.37
N THR A 46 10.03 23.90 12.72
CA THR A 46 10.18 25.08 13.57
C THR A 46 9.72 26.34 12.81
N ALA A 47 8.44 26.68 13.03
CA ALA A 47 7.79 27.96 12.79
C ALA A 47 7.72 28.47 11.33
N ASP A 48 6.57 28.20 10.69
CA ASP A 48 5.88 29.23 9.91
C ASP A 48 4.49 29.49 10.53
N ASP A 49 4.17 30.78 10.71
CA ASP A 49 2.97 31.32 11.36
C ASP A 49 1.84 31.50 10.33
N GLY A 50 1.73 30.55 9.40
CA GLY A 50 0.62 30.37 8.49
C GLY A 50 -0.13 29.13 8.93
N ALA A 51 -1.21 29.30 9.70
CA ALA A 51 -2.03 28.17 10.14
C ALA A 51 -2.43 27.31 8.94
N SER A 52 -1.85 26.12 8.82
CA SER A 52 -2.43 25.04 8.03
C SER A 52 -3.90 24.94 8.43
N THR A 53 -4.78 25.15 7.46
CA THR A 53 -6.23 25.07 7.57
C THR A 53 -6.73 23.62 7.62
N ALA A 54 -5.82 22.67 7.74
CA ALA A 54 -6.10 21.27 7.95
C ALA A 54 -7.10 21.08 9.11
N THR A 55 -8.20 20.41 8.83
CA THR A 55 -9.24 20.09 9.81
C THR A 55 -9.65 18.64 9.68
N VAL A 56 -9.69 17.94 10.80
CA VAL A 56 -10.39 16.66 10.95
C VAL A 56 -11.76 16.92 11.59
N ASP A 57 -12.83 16.43 10.97
CA ASP A 57 -14.20 16.43 11.52
C ASP A 57 -14.80 15.03 11.37
N GLY A 58 -14.73 14.24 12.45
CA GLY A 58 -15.16 12.85 12.45
C GLY A 58 -14.35 12.03 11.45
N ASP A 59 -15.02 11.42 10.49
CA ASP A 59 -14.38 10.56 9.48
C ASP A 59 -13.89 11.36 8.24
N THR A 60 -13.75 12.68 8.34
CA THR A 60 -13.34 13.55 7.23
C THR A 60 -12.12 14.39 7.58
N TYR A 61 -11.23 14.56 6.62
CA TYR A 61 -10.09 15.46 6.69
C TYR A 61 -10.11 16.39 5.48
N THR A 62 -9.76 17.66 5.68
CA THR A 62 -9.64 18.65 4.61
C THR A 62 -8.51 19.61 4.90
N SER A 63 -7.64 19.84 3.92
CA SER A 63 -6.61 20.89 3.88
C SER A 63 -6.82 21.77 2.64
N ASP A 64 -5.84 22.61 2.31
CA ASP A 64 -5.87 23.41 1.08
C ASP A 64 -5.71 22.54 -0.19
N GLY A 65 -4.99 21.41 -0.09
CA GLY A 65 -4.65 20.53 -1.21
C GLY A 65 -5.36 19.17 -1.19
N THR A 66 -5.90 18.76 -0.04
CA THR A 66 -6.38 17.39 0.17
C THR A 66 -7.77 17.35 0.78
N SER A 67 -8.59 16.41 0.31
CA SER A 67 -9.86 16.03 0.94
C SER A 67 -9.90 14.51 1.09
N ILE A 68 -10.15 14.02 2.31
CA ILE A 68 -10.26 12.60 2.62
C ILE A 68 -11.59 12.36 3.34
N THR A 69 -12.34 11.35 2.92
CA THR A 69 -13.49 10.82 3.68
C THR A 69 -13.31 9.34 3.89
N VAL A 70 -13.26 8.91 5.14
CA VAL A 70 -13.27 7.51 5.53
C VAL A 70 -14.72 7.07 5.74
N SER A 71 -15.08 5.93 5.18
CA SER A 71 -16.39 5.33 5.38
C SER A 71 -16.28 3.85 5.66
N ARG A 72 -17.18 3.34 6.51
CA ARG A 72 -17.33 1.92 6.78
C ARG A 72 -18.58 1.39 6.10
N VAL A 73 -18.44 0.29 5.38
CA VAL A 73 -19.55 -0.42 4.75
C VAL A 73 -19.61 -1.84 5.27
N THR A 74 -20.82 -2.28 5.64
CA THR A 74 -21.10 -3.68 5.99
C THR A 74 -22.24 -4.20 5.12
N THR A 75 -22.00 -5.31 4.44
CA THR A 75 -22.98 -6.00 3.60
C THR A 75 -23.11 -7.47 4.02
N GLY A 76 -24.14 -8.16 3.53
CA GLY A 76 -24.41 -9.54 3.91
C GLY A 76 -24.96 -9.69 5.33
N SER A 77 -24.91 -10.91 5.85
CA SER A 77 -25.38 -11.23 7.21
C SER A 77 -24.85 -12.58 7.69
N GLY A 78 -24.71 -12.76 9.00
CA GLY A 78 -24.22 -14.02 9.56
C GLY A 78 -22.80 -14.32 9.09
N ASP A 79 -22.56 -15.54 8.61
CA ASP A 79 -21.25 -15.95 8.12
C ASP A 79 -20.90 -15.33 6.76
N ASP A 80 -21.89 -14.81 6.03
CA ASP A 80 -21.70 -14.12 4.74
C ASP A 80 -21.39 -12.63 4.89
N THR A 81 -21.31 -12.11 6.12
CA THR A 81 -21.06 -10.69 6.38
C THR A 81 -19.70 -10.27 5.81
N VAL A 82 -19.66 -9.12 5.14
CA VAL A 82 -18.43 -8.47 4.68
C VAL A 82 -18.41 -7.06 5.27
N THR A 83 -17.31 -6.69 5.92
CA THR A 83 -17.05 -5.31 6.35
C THR A 83 -15.81 -4.79 5.66
N TYR A 84 -15.92 -3.62 5.06
CA TYR A 84 -14.79 -2.92 4.43
C TYR A 84 -14.85 -1.43 4.72
N TYR A 85 -13.71 -0.79 4.52
CA TYR A 85 -13.50 0.63 4.72
C TYR A 85 -13.01 1.23 3.40
N VAL A 86 -13.46 2.44 3.11
CA VAL A 86 -13.07 3.21 1.93
C VAL A 86 -12.54 4.54 2.43
N ALA A 87 -11.30 4.87 2.09
CA ALA A 87 -10.82 6.24 2.11
C ALA A 87 -10.98 6.81 0.69
N ASP A 88 -11.93 7.73 0.53
CA ASP A 88 -12.12 8.53 -0.69
C ASP A 88 -11.17 9.73 -0.61
N VAL A 89 -10.16 9.76 -1.48
CA VAL A 89 -9.02 10.68 -1.42
C VAL A 89 -8.96 11.52 -2.68
N VAL A 90 -9.15 12.83 -2.53
CA VAL A 90 -9.01 13.82 -3.60
C VAL A 90 -7.83 14.70 -3.28
N LEU A 91 -6.87 14.75 -4.21
CA LEU A 91 -5.63 15.52 -4.07
C LEU A 91 -5.57 16.63 -5.12
N SER A 92 -4.89 17.72 -4.79
CA SER A 92 -4.50 18.74 -5.76
C SER A 92 -3.20 18.40 -6.46
N ASP A 93 -2.35 17.59 -5.82
CA ASP A 93 -1.06 17.12 -6.30
C ASP A 93 -0.88 15.64 -5.90
N MET A 94 -0.60 14.74 -6.85
CA MET A 94 -0.39 13.32 -6.56
C MET A 94 0.80 13.08 -5.62
N THR A 95 1.73 14.03 -5.52
CA THR A 95 2.90 13.91 -4.62
C THR A 95 2.55 13.96 -3.13
N ASP A 96 1.31 14.37 -2.80
CA ASP A 96 0.77 14.30 -1.43
C ASP A 96 0.46 12.85 -1.00
N LEU A 97 0.21 11.94 -1.95
CA LEU A 97 0.18 10.50 -1.68
C LEU A 97 1.61 9.95 -1.69
N ARG A 98 2.20 9.86 -0.51
CA ARG A 98 3.59 9.45 -0.30
C ARG A 98 3.68 7.98 0.07
N SER A 99 4.92 7.49 0.15
CA SER A 99 5.22 6.19 0.75
C SER A 99 6.38 6.31 1.73
N ALA A 100 6.35 5.46 2.75
CA ALA A 100 7.38 5.35 3.76
C ALA A 100 7.70 3.88 4.01
N PHE A 101 8.95 3.61 4.38
CA PHE A 101 9.43 2.27 4.68
C PHE A 101 9.48 2.02 6.18
N ALA A 102 9.28 0.77 6.58
CA ALA A 102 9.52 0.33 7.94
C ALA A 102 10.93 0.69 8.40
N GLN A 103 11.04 1.28 9.60
CA GLN A 103 12.31 1.63 10.24
C GLN A 103 13.21 2.57 9.40
N ASP A 104 12.64 3.37 8.50
CA ASP A 104 13.40 4.24 7.56
C ASP A 104 14.47 3.45 6.76
N ALA A 105 14.19 2.18 6.46
CA ALA A 105 15.14 1.28 5.84
C ALA A 105 14.53 0.47 4.68
N PHE A 106 15.29 0.35 3.60
CA PHE A 106 14.94 -0.48 2.44
C PHE A 106 15.73 -1.79 2.46
N GLY A 107 15.04 -2.91 2.23
CA GLY A 107 15.62 -4.24 2.24
C GLY A 107 14.59 -5.35 2.34
N THR A 108 14.99 -6.54 2.79
CA THR A 108 14.08 -7.67 3.00
C THR A 108 13.90 -8.03 4.47
N ASN A 109 12.70 -8.52 4.82
CA ASN A 109 12.26 -8.87 6.19
C ASN A 109 12.26 -7.72 7.21
N ILE A 110 12.42 -6.47 6.78
CA ILE A 110 12.27 -5.27 7.62
C ILE A 110 10.78 -4.96 7.69
N THR A 111 10.21 -4.93 8.89
CA THR A 111 8.77 -4.71 9.06
C THR A 111 8.46 -3.87 10.29
N GLU A 112 7.37 -3.12 10.20
CA GLU A 112 6.84 -2.26 11.25
C GLU A 112 5.31 -2.13 11.10
N ALA A 113 4.59 -1.82 12.18
CA ALA A 113 3.14 -1.66 12.07
C ALA A 113 2.79 -0.46 11.18
N THR A 114 1.68 -0.52 10.45
CA THR A 114 1.23 0.58 9.60
C THR A 114 1.03 1.85 10.42
N SER A 115 0.47 1.73 11.63
CA SER A 115 0.28 2.86 12.55
C SER A 115 1.58 3.47 13.07
N ASP A 116 2.61 2.64 13.32
CA ASP A 116 3.93 3.12 13.77
C ASP A 116 4.61 3.91 12.63
N ILE A 117 4.64 3.36 11.40
CA ILE A 117 5.17 4.08 10.22
C ILE A 117 4.38 5.37 9.97
N ALA A 118 3.04 5.32 10.08
CA ALA A 118 2.19 6.48 9.90
C ALA A 118 2.49 7.59 10.93
N ALA A 119 2.71 7.22 12.20
CA ALA A 119 3.03 8.16 13.27
C ALA A 119 4.41 8.82 13.09
N ASP A 120 5.40 8.08 12.61
CA ASP A 120 6.75 8.62 12.36
C ASP A 120 6.79 9.64 11.20
N HIS A 121 5.77 9.61 10.35
CA HIS A 121 5.62 10.47 9.16
C HIS A 121 4.48 11.50 9.29
N ASP A 122 3.99 11.75 10.51
CA ASP A 122 2.90 12.69 10.79
C ASP A 122 1.68 12.47 9.86
N ALA A 123 1.38 11.21 9.53
CA ALA A 123 0.31 10.87 8.59
C ALA A 123 -1.08 11.14 9.18
N VAL A 124 -1.97 11.70 8.37
CA VAL A 124 -3.42 11.76 8.68
C VAL A 124 -4.17 10.55 8.13
N LEU A 125 -3.65 9.92 7.08
CA LEU A 125 -4.20 8.71 6.46
C LEU A 125 -3.04 7.79 6.08
N ALA A 126 -3.15 6.48 6.36
CA ALA A 126 -2.24 5.49 5.82
C ALA A 126 -2.92 4.13 5.58
N ILE A 127 -2.48 3.42 4.56
CA ILE A 127 -2.75 1.99 4.36
C ILE A 127 -1.45 1.20 4.27
N ASN A 128 -1.50 -0.10 4.54
CA ASN A 128 -0.36 -0.96 4.25
C ASN A 128 0.04 -0.87 2.77
N GLY A 129 1.34 -1.00 2.49
CA GLY A 129 1.90 -0.98 1.14
C GLY A 129 1.78 -2.32 0.41
N ASP A 130 2.62 -2.49 -0.61
CA ASP A 130 2.69 -3.71 -1.42
C ASP A 130 3.52 -4.83 -0.77
N TYR A 131 4.12 -4.56 0.39
CA TYR A 131 4.96 -5.48 1.14
C TYR A 131 6.19 -5.96 0.34
N TYR A 132 6.83 -5.12 -0.49
CA TYR A 132 7.97 -5.55 -1.34
C TYR A 132 9.08 -6.36 -0.62
N GLY A 133 9.24 -6.19 0.70
CA GLY A 133 10.33 -6.76 1.50
C GLY A 133 10.36 -8.30 1.62
N PHE A 134 9.36 -9.05 1.15
CA PHE A 134 9.46 -10.53 1.11
C PHE A 134 10.08 -11.10 -0.17
N ARG A 135 10.29 -10.25 -1.18
CA ARG A 135 10.76 -10.60 -2.52
C ARG A 135 11.98 -9.76 -2.93
N ASP A 136 12.72 -10.27 -3.90
CA ASP A 136 13.91 -9.64 -4.52
C ASP A 136 13.64 -9.13 -5.94
N THR A 137 12.39 -9.23 -6.40
CA THR A 137 11.92 -8.82 -7.74
C THR A 137 10.76 -7.82 -7.65
N GLY A 138 10.55 -7.07 -8.72
CA GLY A 138 9.61 -5.95 -8.82
C GLY A 138 10.35 -4.62 -8.99
N ILE A 139 9.75 -3.67 -9.70
CA ILE A 139 10.24 -2.30 -9.75
C ILE A 139 9.71 -1.54 -8.53
N VAL A 140 10.62 -1.01 -7.71
CA VAL A 140 10.29 -0.23 -6.51
C VAL A 140 10.77 1.21 -6.72
N ILE A 141 9.81 2.08 -6.98
CA ILE A 141 9.96 3.53 -6.95
C ILE A 141 9.08 4.02 -5.82
N ARG A 142 9.66 4.78 -4.87
CA ARG A 142 8.93 5.49 -3.83
C ARG A 142 9.33 6.94 -3.86
N ASN A 143 8.36 7.84 -3.80
CA ASN A 143 8.58 9.27 -3.79
C ASN A 143 9.50 9.73 -4.94
N GLY A 144 9.35 9.13 -6.12
CA GLY A 144 10.14 9.43 -7.32
C GLY A 144 11.58 8.94 -7.29
N VAL A 145 11.96 8.16 -6.28
CA VAL A 145 13.30 7.61 -6.09
C VAL A 145 13.30 6.11 -6.37
N VAL A 146 14.30 5.65 -7.14
CA VAL A 146 14.49 4.23 -7.47
C VAL A 146 15.20 3.48 -6.33
N TYR A 147 14.59 2.39 -5.90
CA TYR A 147 15.13 1.44 -4.90
C TYR A 147 15.43 0.07 -5.51
N ARG A 148 14.63 -0.37 -6.48
CA ARG A 148 14.81 -1.66 -7.16
C ARG A 148 14.36 -1.57 -8.61
N ASP A 149 15.10 -2.22 -9.48
CA ASP A 149 14.84 -2.30 -10.93
C ASP A 149 14.97 -3.75 -11.41
N GLU A 150 14.08 -4.61 -10.90
CA GLU A 150 14.09 -6.06 -11.16
C GLU A 150 12.70 -6.50 -11.64
N GLY A 151 12.20 -5.87 -12.72
CA GLY A 151 10.84 -6.06 -13.22
C GLY A 151 10.47 -7.53 -13.49
N ALA A 152 9.29 -7.93 -13.03
CA ALA A 152 8.90 -9.35 -13.03
C ALA A 152 7.41 -9.62 -13.27
N ARG A 153 6.54 -8.60 -13.21
CA ARG A 153 5.08 -8.75 -13.25
C ARG A 153 4.39 -7.48 -13.73
N GLU A 154 3.07 -7.48 -13.73
CA GLU A 154 2.29 -6.25 -13.87
C GLU A 154 2.38 -5.44 -12.58
N GLY A 155 2.77 -4.17 -12.71
CA GLY A 155 2.81 -3.19 -11.63
C GLY A 155 1.75 -2.11 -11.80
N LEU A 156 1.54 -1.31 -10.76
CA LEU A 156 0.82 -0.04 -10.83
C LEU A 156 1.83 1.10 -10.80
N ALA A 157 1.71 2.09 -11.68
CA ALA A 157 2.52 3.31 -11.67
C ALA A 157 1.61 4.51 -11.39
N LEU A 158 1.93 5.29 -10.36
CA LEU A 158 1.27 6.54 -10.02
C LEU A 158 2.17 7.69 -10.46
N TYR A 159 1.67 8.57 -11.31
CA TYR A 159 2.43 9.67 -11.91
C TYR A 159 2.17 11.00 -11.18
N ARG A 160 3.16 11.89 -11.19
CA ARG A 160 3.06 13.23 -10.56
C ARG A 160 1.93 14.09 -11.11
N ASP A 161 1.50 13.88 -12.35
CA ASP A 161 0.42 14.62 -12.98
C ASP A 161 -0.98 14.10 -12.61
N GLY A 162 -1.06 13.05 -11.79
CA GLY A 162 -2.32 12.45 -11.35
C GLY A 162 -2.77 11.25 -12.16
N HIS A 163 -2.07 10.94 -13.27
CA HIS A 163 -2.31 9.72 -14.04
C HIS A 163 -1.87 8.48 -13.25
N VAL A 164 -2.62 7.39 -13.40
CA VAL A 164 -2.29 6.10 -12.81
C VAL A 164 -2.58 5.01 -13.83
N GLU A 165 -1.64 4.08 -14.01
CA GLU A 165 -1.83 2.96 -14.94
C GLU A 165 -1.21 1.66 -14.46
N VAL A 166 -1.77 0.55 -14.96
CA VAL A 166 -1.15 -0.76 -14.90
C VAL A 166 -0.12 -0.87 -16.02
N TYR A 167 1.07 -1.39 -15.72
CA TYR A 167 2.15 -1.53 -16.69
C TYR A 167 2.87 -2.88 -16.54
N ASP A 168 3.45 -3.38 -17.63
CA ASP A 168 4.32 -4.56 -17.61
C ASP A 168 5.74 -4.15 -17.23
N GLU A 169 6.16 -4.49 -16.02
CA GLU A 169 7.50 -4.18 -15.51
C GLU A 169 8.63 -4.77 -16.38
N THR A 170 8.36 -5.86 -17.11
CA THR A 170 9.39 -6.50 -17.95
C THR A 170 9.64 -5.76 -19.27
N SER A 171 8.80 -4.77 -19.57
CA SER A 171 8.85 -3.99 -20.81
C SER A 171 9.53 -2.63 -20.67
N THR A 172 9.89 -2.24 -19.45
CA THR A 172 10.46 -0.93 -19.09
C THR A 172 11.57 -1.09 -18.04
N ASP A 173 12.10 0.03 -17.57
CA ASP A 173 13.06 0.11 -16.47
C ASP A 173 12.68 1.25 -15.51
N ALA A 174 13.16 1.17 -14.28
CA ALA A 174 12.81 2.12 -13.22
C ALA A 174 13.20 3.57 -13.55
N GLN A 175 14.33 3.79 -14.24
CA GLN A 175 14.76 5.15 -14.57
C GLN A 175 13.88 5.75 -15.65
N SER A 176 13.51 4.97 -16.67
CA SER A 176 12.56 5.39 -17.71
C SER A 176 11.21 5.80 -17.13
N LEU A 177 10.73 5.09 -16.10
CA LEU A 177 9.50 5.44 -15.37
C LEU A 177 9.65 6.76 -14.58
N VAL A 178 10.75 6.94 -13.85
CA VAL A 178 11.01 8.21 -13.13
C VAL A 178 11.11 9.38 -14.11
N ASP A 179 11.80 9.21 -15.24
CA ASP A 179 11.94 10.22 -16.29
C ASP A 179 10.59 10.57 -16.94
N ALA A 180 9.66 9.61 -16.98
CA ALA A 180 8.27 9.80 -17.43
C ALA A 180 7.38 10.45 -16.37
N GLY A 181 7.87 10.70 -15.16
CA GLY A 181 7.15 11.39 -14.10
C GLY A 181 6.52 10.47 -13.06
N VAL A 182 6.84 9.17 -13.02
CA VAL A 182 6.35 8.25 -11.98
C VAL A 182 6.81 8.70 -10.60
N TRP A 183 5.84 8.78 -9.70
CA TRP A 183 5.97 9.11 -8.29
C TRP A 183 6.11 7.85 -7.43
N ASN A 184 5.15 6.93 -7.50
CA ASN A 184 5.19 5.65 -6.77
C ASN A 184 4.90 4.51 -7.73
N THR A 185 5.53 3.35 -7.51
CA THR A 185 5.09 2.08 -8.12
C THR A 185 4.55 1.13 -7.07
N LEU A 186 3.65 0.22 -7.43
CA LEU A 186 3.28 -0.92 -6.59
C LEU A 186 3.50 -2.19 -7.39
N SER A 187 4.30 -3.11 -6.87
CA SER A 187 4.66 -4.38 -7.53
C SER A 187 4.05 -5.54 -6.78
N PHE A 188 2.75 -5.79 -6.98
CA PHE A 188 2.03 -6.87 -6.28
C PHE A 188 1.03 -7.59 -7.18
N GLY A 189 -0.11 -6.96 -7.41
CA GLY A 189 -1.14 -7.39 -8.35
C GLY A 189 -2.12 -8.40 -7.76
N PRO A 190 -3.05 -8.90 -8.59
CA PRO A 190 -3.23 -8.50 -9.98
C PRO A 190 -3.90 -7.11 -10.14
N ALA A 191 -3.93 -6.61 -11.38
CA ALA A 191 -4.93 -5.64 -11.78
C ALA A 191 -6.34 -6.23 -11.62
N LEU A 192 -7.28 -5.42 -11.16
CA LEU A 192 -8.64 -5.82 -10.79
C LEU A 192 -9.68 -5.23 -11.74
N VAL A 193 -9.49 -3.96 -12.11
CA VAL A 193 -10.36 -3.22 -13.03
C VAL A 193 -9.47 -2.50 -14.04
N GLU A 194 -9.83 -2.58 -15.31
CA GLU A 194 -9.20 -1.87 -16.42
C GLU A 194 -10.29 -1.33 -17.35
N ASP A 195 -10.16 -0.07 -17.77
CA ASP A 195 -11.17 0.63 -18.57
C ASP A 195 -12.60 0.59 -17.96
N GLY A 196 -12.69 0.57 -16.62
CA GLY A 196 -13.94 0.48 -15.86
C GLY A 196 -14.58 -0.92 -15.86
N GLU A 197 -13.91 -1.94 -16.38
CA GLU A 197 -14.39 -3.32 -16.45
C GLU A 197 -13.53 -4.26 -15.59
N VAL A 198 -14.19 -5.22 -14.92
CA VAL A 198 -13.50 -6.22 -14.10
C VAL A 198 -12.63 -7.12 -14.99
N VAL A 199 -11.35 -7.27 -14.63
CA VAL A 199 -10.41 -8.11 -15.36
C VAL A 199 -10.82 -9.58 -15.25
N ALA A 200 -10.86 -10.29 -16.38
CA ALA A 200 -11.30 -11.68 -16.41
C ALA A 200 -10.23 -12.64 -15.87
N GLY A 201 -10.64 -13.62 -15.06
CA GLY A 201 -9.75 -14.67 -14.55
C GLY A 201 -8.87 -14.25 -13.36
N ILE A 202 -9.13 -13.10 -12.74
CA ILE A 202 -8.35 -12.58 -11.61
C ILE A 202 -8.33 -13.49 -10.37
N ASP A 203 -9.34 -14.34 -10.18
CA ASP A 203 -9.34 -15.32 -9.09
C ASP A 203 -8.40 -16.52 -9.34
N ASP A 204 -7.97 -16.74 -10.58
CA ASP A 204 -7.02 -17.79 -10.96
C ASP A 204 -5.56 -17.29 -10.98
N VAL A 205 -5.33 -15.99 -10.73
CA VAL A 205 -3.97 -15.41 -10.70
C VAL A 205 -3.26 -15.84 -9.42
N GLU A 206 -2.13 -16.53 -9.57
CA GLU A 206 -1.23 -16.82 -8.45
C GLU A 206 -0.13 -15.75 -8.40
N VAL A 207 -0.24 -14.85 -7.42
CA VAL A 207 0.88 -13.98 -7.04
C VAL A 207 1.83 -14.79 -6.16
N ASP A 208 2.96 -15.18 -6.75
CA ASP A 208 4.12 -15.78 -6.08
C ASP A 208 3.84 -17.13 -5.37
N THR A 209 4.19 -18.23 -6.05
CA THR A 209 3.98 -19.64 -5.61
C THR A 209 5.06 -20.17 -4.65
N ASN A 210 5.86 -19.28 -4.05
CA ASN A 210 6.95 -19.67 -3.16
C ASN A 210 6.49 -20.42 -1.89
N VAL A 211 7.31 -21.37 -1.44
CA VAL A 211 7.04 -22.20 -0.25
C VAL A 211 6.94 -21.34 1.01
N GLY A 212 5.77 -21.39 1.67
CA GLY A 212 5.49 -20.61 2.88
C GLY A 212 4.55 -19.42 2.64
N ASN A 213 4.25 -19.09 1.37
CA ASN A 213 3.25 -18.08 1.06
C ASN A 213 1.83 -18.63 1.22
N HIS A 214 0.91 -17.81 1.75
CA HIS A 214 -0.51 -18.15 1.74
C HIS A 214 -1.07 -17.80 0.37
N SER A 215 -1.87 -18.69 -0.21
CA SER A 215 -2.58 -18.38 -1.45
C SER A 215 -3.38 -17.09 -1.28
N ILE A 216 -3.23 -16.17 -2.24
CA ILE A 216 -4.06 -14.97 -2.33
C ILE A 216 -5.46 -15.29 -2.86
N GLN A 217 -5.84 -16.55 -3.03
CA GLN A 217 -7.16 -16.95 -3.53
C GLN A 217 -8.18 -17.05 -2.40
N GLY A 218 -9.45 -17.01 -2.80
CA GLY A 218 -10.60 -17.14 -1.90
C GLY A 218 -10.88 -15.87 -1.09
N GLU A 219 -11.67 -16.06 -0.05
CA GLU A 219 -12.15 -14.99 0.83
C GLU A 219 -11.03 -14.57 1.79
N GLN A 220 -10.51 -13.36 1.60
CA GLN A 220 -9.42 -12.83 2.41
C GLN A 220 -9.72 -11.38 2.82
N PRO A 221 -9.11 -10.89 3.92
CA PRO A 221 -8.88 -9.47 4.08
C PRO A 221 -8.06 -8.98 2.88
N ARG A 222 -8.39 -7.82 2.33
CA ARG A 222 -7.77 -7.28 1.11
C ARG A 222 -7.44 -5.81 1.29
N THR A 223 -6.44 -5.34 0.57
CA THR A 223 -6.18 -3.92 0.38
C THR A 223 -6.01 -3.64 -1.10
N ALA A 224 -6.61 -2.56 -1.59
CA ALA A 224 -6.52 -2.17 -2.99
C ALA A 224 -6.54 -0.65 -3.19
N VAL A 225 -5.97 -0.23 -4.31
CA VAL A 225 -6.02 1.14 -4.83
C VAL A 225 -6.97 1.15 -6.02
N GLY A 226 -7.98 2.02 -6.00
CA GLY A 226 -8.86 2.31 -7.13
C GLY A 226 -8.68 3.75 -7.59
N VAL A 227 -8.74 3.98 -8.89
CA VAL A 227 -8.58 5.28 -9.55
C VAL A 227 -9.94 5.70 -10.07
N VAL A 228 -10.52 6.76 -9.51
CA VAL A 228 -11.82 7.29 -9.94
C VAL A 228 -11.62 8.33 -11.06
N ASP A 229 -10.63 9.21 -10.90
CA ASP A 229 -10.21 10.22 -11.87
C ASP A 229 -8.75 10.65 -11.58
N GLU A 230 -8.20 11.59 -12.37
CA GLU A 230 -6.90 12.21 -12.09
C GLU A 230 -6.89 12.81 -10.66
N ASN A 231 -5.90 12.43 -9.86
CA ASN A 231 -5.78 12.80 -8.44
C ASN A 231 -6.99 12.44 -7.55
N HIS A 232 -7.88 11.56 -8.00
CA HIS A 232 -9.01 11.06 -7.22
C HIS A 232 -8.92 9.54 -7.09
N LEU A 233 -8.60 9.09 -5.88
CA LEU A 233 -8.39 7.68 -5.56
C LEU A 233 -9.38 7.20 -4.50
N VAL A 234 -9.69 5.92 -4.53
CA VAL A 234 -10.33 5.20 -3.43
C VAL A 234 -9.37 4.14 -2.91
N LEU A 235 -9.00 4.24 -1.64
CA LEU A 235 -8.20 3.23 -0.96
C LEU A 235 -9.13 2.33 -0.15
N VAL A 236 -9.18 1.05 -0.51
CA VAL A 236 -10.14 0.10 0.07
C VAL A 236 -9.41 -0.92 0.93
N VAL A 237 -9.83 -1.04 2.19
CA VAL A 237 -9.37 -2.07 3.13
C VAL A 237 -10.55 -2.92 3.55
N VAL A 238 -10.51 -4.20 3.20
CA VAL A 238 -11.54 -5.18 3.55
C VAL A 238 -11.06 -5.99 4.75
N ASP A 239 -11.84 -5.99 5.83
CA ASP A 239 -11.60 -6.89 6.96
C ASP A 239 -11.97 -8.32 6.58
N GLY A 240 -11.39 -9.31 7.24
CA GLY A 240 -11.72 -10.71 6.98
C GLY A 240 -11.23 -11.67 8.05
N ARG A 241 -11.51 -12.96 7.86
CA ARG A 241 -11.16 -14.08 8.77
C ARG A 241 -11.73 -13.92 10.18
N GLN A 242 -12.85 -13.20 10.31
CA GLN A 242 -13.52 -12.94 11.58
C GLN A 242 -14.97 -13.42 11.49
N GLU A 243 -15.23 -14.63 12.00
CA GLU A 243 -16.56 -15.27 11.97
C GLU A 243 -17.63 -14.34 12.58
N GLY A 244 -18.74 -14.18 11.86
CA GLY A 244 -19.84 -13.30 12.26
C GLY A 244 -19.59 -11.80 12.14
N TYR A 245 -18.42 -11.36 11.67
CA TYR A 245 -18.06 -9.95 11.47
C TYR A 245 -17.66 -9.63 10.03
N SER A 246 -16.69 -10.36 9.49
CA SER A 246 -16.28 -10.26 8.09
C SER A 246 -15.57 -11.52 7.64
N ARG A 247 -16.10 -12.17 6.59
CA ARG A 247 -15.44 -13.32 5.94
C ARG A 247 -14.25 -12.88 5.07
N GLY A 248 -14.20 -11.61 4.66
CA GLY A 248 -13.30 -11.13 3.62
C GLY A 248 -13.95 -11.22 2.25
N VAL A 249 -13.17 -11.03 1.18
CA VAL A 249 -13.69 -11.07 -0.20
C VAL A 249 -12.74 -11.80 -1.14
N THR A 250 -13.30 -12.35 -2.22
CA THR A 250 -12.54 -12.81 -3.40
C THR A 250 -11.97 -11.63 -4.20
N MET A 251 -11.12 -11.88 -5.19
CA MET A 251 -10.62 -10.80 -6.05
C MET A 251 -11.74 -10.23 -6.92
N THR A 252 -12.63 -11.08 -7.43
CA THR A 252 -13.81 -10.63 -8.18
C THR A 252 -14.75 -9.77 -7.33
N GLU A 253 -14.98 -10.14 -6.06
CA GLU A 253 -15.78 -9.32 -5.15
C GLU A 253 -15.11 -7.97 -4.84
N LEU A 254 -13.79 -7.95 -4.63
CA LEU A 254 -13.03 -6.71 -4.45
C LEU A 254 -13.08 -5.81 -5.69
N ALA A 255 -12.92 -6.39 -6.88
CA ALA A 255 -13.02 -5.67 -8.14
C ALA A 255 -14.42 -5.06 -8.33
N GLY A 256 -15.48 -5.81 -7.96
CA GLY A 256 -16.85 -5.29 -7.95
C GLY A 256 -17.06 -4.11 -7.00
N ILE A 257 -16.49 -4.17 -5.79
CA ILE A 257 -16.52 -3.04 -4.84
C ILE A 257 -15.86 -1.80 -5.46
N LEU A 258 -14.66 -1.96 -6.04
CA LEU A 258 -13.93 -0.84 -6.65
C LEU A 258 -14.65 -0.28 -7.87
N GLN A 259 -15.23 -1.14 -8.70
CA GLN A 259 -16.06 -0.75 -9.85
C GLN A 259 -17.31 0.04 -9.40
N ASP A 260 -18.01 -0.43 -8.36
CA ASP A 260 -19.19 0.25 -7.80
C ASP A 260 -18.85 1.62 -7.18
N LEU A 261 -17.61 1.79 -6.69
CA LEU A 261 -17.05 3.07 -6.23
C LEU A 261 -16.62 3.99 -7.38
N GLY A 262 -16.73 3.54 -8.64
CA GLY A 262 -16.43 4.31 -9.83
C GLY A 262 -14.99 4.19 -10.32
N ALA A 263 -14.22 3.22 -9.81
CA ALA A 263 -12.84 3.04 -10.26
C ALA A 263 -12.79 2.63 -11.74
N THR A 264 -12.02 3.36 -12.55
CA THR A 264 -11.71 3.03 -13.95
C THR A 264 -10.50 2.12 -14.07
N THR A 265 -9.56 2.24 -13.11
CA THR A 265 -8.42 1.34 -12.92
C THR A 265 -8.38 0.94 -11.45
N ALA A 266 -8.11 -0.34 -11.17
CA ALA A 266 -7.96 -0.82 -9.80
C ALA A 266 -6.91 -1.91 -9.69
N TYR A 267 -6.18 -1.94 -8.57
CA TYR A 267 -5.03 -2.83 -8.38
C TYR A 267 -4.97 -3.35 -6.95
N ASN A 268 -4.71 -4.66 -6.82
CA ASN A 268 -4.57 -5.32 -5.53
C ASN A 268 -3.15 -5.16 -4.98
N ILE A 269 -3.02 -4.88 -3.68
CA ILE A 269 -1.75 -4.87 -2.95
C ILE A 269 -1.74 -5.91 -1.81
N ASP A 270 -0.73 -5.88 -0.94
CA ASP A 270 -0.67 -6.84 0.18
C ASP A 270 -1.93 -6.73 1.04
N GLY A 271 -2.39 -7.87 1.54
CA GLY A 271 -3.62 -7.96 2.31
C GLY A 271 -3.51 -8.96 3.45
N GLY A 272 -4.61 -9.63 3.75
CA GLY A 272 -4.66 -10.65 4.80
C GLY A 272 -4.34 -10.08 6.18
N GLY A 273 -3.18 -10.43 6.74
CA GLY A 273 -2.78 -9.94 8.05
C GLY A 273 -2.32 -8.48 8.03
N SER A 274 -1.88 -7.97 6.88
CA SER A 274 -1.34 -6.62 6.72
C SER A 274 -2.44 -5.59 6.49
N SER A 275 -3.64 -6.01 6.06
CA SER A 275 -4.76 -5.12 5.75
C SER A 275 -5.10 -4.21 6.93
N THR A 276 -4.67 -2.96 6.81
CA THR A 276 -4.73 -1.94 7.85
C THR A 276 -5.06 -0.61 7.20
N LEU A 277 -6.04 0.09 7.76
CA LEU A 277 -6.36 1.48 7.47
C LEU A 277 -6.15 2.28 8.75
N TYR A 278 -5.27 3.26 8.68
CA TYR A 278 -4.99 4.24 9.72
C TYR A 278 -5.56 5.59 9.29
N PHE A 279 -6.24 6.27 10.19
CA PHE A 279 -6.76 7.61 9.98
C PHE A 279 -6.76 8.38 11.31
N ASP A 280 -6.32 9.64 11.29
CA ASP A 280 -6.33 10.56 12.45
C ASP A 280 -5.84 9.95 13.78
N GLY A 281 -4.65 9.33 13.79
CA GLY A 281 -4.09 8.79 15.01
C GLY A 281 -4.53 7.37 15.38
N GLU A 282 -5.44 6.75 14.61
CA GLU A 282 -6.00 5.44 14.96
C GLU A 282 -6.11 4.46 13.78
N VAL A 283 -5.98 3.17 14.09
CA VAL A 283 -6.37 2.10 13.18
C VAL A 283 -7.88 1.95 13.22
N VAL A 284 -8.55 2.28 12.11
CA VAL A 284 -10.01 2.34 12.04
C VAL A 284 -10.67 1.01 11.65
N ASN A 285 -9.92 0.11 11.00
CA ASN A 285 -10.41 -1.22 10.64
C ASN A 285 -10.16 -2.26 11.75
N SER A 286 -10.59 -3.51 11.54
CA SER A 286 -10.34 -4.63 12.45
C SER A 286 -9.34 -5.62 11.85
N PRO A 287 -8.02 -5.46 12.11
CA PRO A 287 -7.01 -6.38 11.62
C PRO A 287 -7.33 -7.85 11.94
N SER A 288 -7.09 -8.74 10.99
CA SER A 288 -7.59 -10.13 11.03
C SER A 288 -7.08 -10.99 12.20
N GLN A 289 -6.02 -10.56 12.89
CA GLN A 289 -5.46 -11.25 14.07
C GLN A 289 -5.71 -10.48 15.39
N GLY A 290 -6.58 -9.47 15.37
CA GLY A 290 -6.84 -8.57 16.50
C GLY A 290 -5.68 -7.63 16.83
N ARG A 291 -4.68 -7.56 15.94
CA ARG A 291 -3.54 -6.64 15.95
C ARG A 291 -3.02 -6.46 14.53
N GLU A 292 -2.32 -5.36 14.29
CA GLU A 292 -1.59 -5.14 13.05
C GLU A 292 -0.49 -6.19 12.85
N ARG A 293 -0.26 -6.57 11.59
CA ARG A 293 0.94 -7.29 11.17
C ARG A 293 1.91 -6.26 10.60
N GLY A 294 3.19 -6.42 10.91
CA GLY A 294 4.22 -5.57 10.31
C GLY A 294 4.22 -5.68 8.79
N THR A 295 4.37 -4.53 8.13
CA THR A 295 4.56 -4.37 6.67
C THR A 295 5.93 -3.74 6.40
N SER A 296 6.45 -3.84 5.17
CA SER A 296 7.72 -3.23 4.77
C SER A 296 7.57 -1.76 4.41
N ASP A 297 6.36 -1.34 4.07
CA ASP A 297 6.04 -0.01 3.60
C ASP A 297 4.54 0.29 3.74
N VAL A 298 4.22 1.57 3.59
CA VAL A 298 2.86 2.14 3.58
C VAL A 298 2.67 3.08 2.39
N LEU A 299 1.41 3.31 2.01
CA LEU A 299 1.00 4.52 1.29
C LEU A 299 0.30 5.44 2.29
N TYR A 300 0.63 6.73 2.29
CA TYR A 300 0.11 7.66 3.28
C TYR A 300 -0.05 9.08 2.73
N VAL A 301 -0.82 9.89 3.45
CA VAL A 301 -0.90 11.34 3.29
C VAL A 301 -0.55 11.99 4.62
N ALA A 302 0.40 12.93 4.61
CA ALA A 302 0.82 13.70 5.78
C ALA A 302 -0.26 14.71 6.22
N ASP A 303 -0.34 15.02 7.51
CA ASP A 303 -1.15 16.14 7.98
C ASP A 303 -0.63 17.47 7.41
N GLY A 304 -1.53 18.31 6.94
CA GLY A 304 -1.22 19.57 6.25
C GLY A 304 -0.83 19.46 4.78
N ALA A 305 -0.74 18.26 4.21
CA ALA A 305 -0.61 18.07 2.75
C ALA A 305 -1.87 18.55 2.02
#